data_AF-A0A1Z8NE68-F1
#
_entry.id   AF-A0A1Z8NE68-F1
#
_cell.length_a   1.000
_cell.length_b   1.000
_cell.length_c   1.000
_cell.angle_alpha   90.00
_cell.angle_beta   90.00
_cell.angle_gamma   90.00
#
_symmetry.space_group_name_H-M   'P 1'
#
loop_
_entity.id
_entity.type
_entity.pdbx_description
1 polymer ?
#
loop_
_entity_poly.entity_id
_entity_poly.type
_entity_poly.pdbx_seq_one_letter_code
_entity_poly.pdbx_strand_id
1 'polypeptide(L)'
;MSSSPEITPQQTHPLEVSDRQIVDGLLATTVPTDAHLVDAARLLMRYSGFPGADELQRDLAKAIKLWGFSRDELNVRCREIWASGYRPGQDAAVETQAVGSGFDASDSET
;
A
#
# COMPACT_ATOMS: atom_id res chain seq x y z
N MET A 1 33.80 7.87 26.38
CA MET A 1 33.21 8.59 25.22
C MET A 1 31.71 8.57 25.42
N SER A 2 31.12 9.69 25.83
CA SER A 2 29.67 9.82 25.96
C SER A 2 29.11 10.11 24.58
N SER A 3 28.44 9.14 23.96
CA SER A 3 27.64 9.41 22.77
C SER A 3 26.40 10.18 23.21
N SER A 4 26.29 11.44 22.81
CA SER A 4 25.03 12.20 22.87
C SER A 4 23.98 11.49 22.02
N PRO A 5 22.70 11.49 22.40
CA PRO A 5 21.64 10.98 21.54
C PRO A 5 21.51 11.91 20.32
N GLU A 6 21.87 11.41 19.13
CA GLU A 6 21.52 12.07 17.87
C GLU A 6 20.01 11.96 17.67
N ILE A 7 19.29 13.06 17.83
CA ILE A 7 17.87 13.14 17.45
C ILE A 7 17.85 13.16 15.92
N THR A 8 17.53 12.03 15.31
CA THR A 8 17.31 11.96 13.86
C THR A 8 15.99 12.67 13.54
N PRO A 9 15.98 13.71 12.69
CA PRO A 9 14.74 14.40 12.34
C PRO A 9 13.80 13.44 11.58
N GLN A 10 12.52 13.43 11.95
CA GLN A 10 11.51 12.62 11.25
C GLN A 10 11.37 13.08 9.80
N GLN A 11 11.35 12.13 8.88
CA GLN A 11 11.11 12.37 7.45
C GLN A 11 9.61 12.42 7.17
N THR A 12 9.21 13.30 6.26
CA THR A 12 7.85 13.35 5.71
C THR A 12 7.82 12.55 4.41
N HIS A 13 6.93 11.56 4.31
CA HIS A 13 6.82 10.78 3.08
C HIS A 13 6.05 11.61 2.00
N PRO A 14 6.50 11.65 0.73
CA PRO A 14 5.83 12.47 -0.30
C PRO A 14 4.35 12.12 -0.52
N LEU A 15 3.96 10.88 -0.23
CA LEU A 15 2.57 10.40 -0.35
C LEU A 15 1.80 10.41 0.97
N GLU A 16 2.38 10.91 2.06
CA GLU A 16 1.80 10.84 3.41
C GLU A 16 0.40 11.46 3.48
N VAL A 17 0.17 12.58 2.80
CA VAL A 17 -1.13 13.25 2.77
C VAL A 17 -2.21 12.35 2.17
N SER A 18 -1.95 11.74 1.02
CA SER A 18 -2.91 10.84 0.37
C SER A 18 -3.06 9.53 1.14
N ASP A 19 -1.97 9.00 1.70
CA ASP A 19 -1.99 7.77 2.49
C ASP A 19 -2.74 7.94 3.80
N ARG A 20 -2.66 9.14 4.40
CA ARG A 20 -3.45 9.49 5.59
C ARG A 20 -4.94 9.36 5.32
N GLN A 21 -5.42 9.89 4.19
CA GLN A 21 -6.83 9.78 3.81
C GLN A 21 -7.27 8.32 3.67
N ILE A 22 -6.40 7.46 3.14
CA ILE A 22 -6.67 6.02 3.06
C ILE A 22 -6.75 5.43 4.46
N VAL A 23 -5.74 5.67 5.33
CA VAL A 23 -5.71 5.13 6.71
C VAL A 23 -6.92 5.58 7.52
N ASP A 24 -7.35 6.82 7.38
CA ASP A 24 -8.54 7.34 8.07
C ASP A 24 -9.82 6.60 7.61
N GLY A 25 -9.93 6.31 6.31
CA GLY A 25 -10.99 5.47 5.76
C GLY A 25 -10.94 4.01 6.26
N LEU A 26 -9.73 3.44 6.39
CA LEU A 26 -9.54 2.10 6.97
C LEU A 26 -9.97 2.09 8.45
N LEU A 27 -9.61 3.10 9.24
CA LEU A 27 -10.02 3.22 10.65
C LEU A 27 -11.53 3.36 10.83
N ALA A 28 -12.22 4.04 9.91
CA ALA A 28 -13.67 4.18 9.95
C ALA A 28 -14.41 2.90 9.52
N THR A 29 -13.72 1.94 8.90
CA THR A 29 -14.31 0.70 8.39
C THR A 29 -14.41 -0.36 9.48
N THR A 30 -15.62 -0.86 9.75
CA THR A 30 -15.83 -1.95 10.72
C THR A 30 -15.55 -3.34 10.14
N VAL A 31 -15.99 -3.59 8.89
CA VAL A 31 -15.79 -4.86 8.19
C VAL A 31 -15.01 -4.58 6.91
N PRO A 32 -13.75 -5.03 6.78
CA PRO A 32 -12.92 -4.70 5.62
C PRO A 32 -13.37 -5.47 4.37
N THR A 33 -13.29 -4.81 3.21
CA THR A 33 -13.41 -5.45 1.91
C THR A 33 -12.04 -5.93 1.44
N ASP A 34 -11.99 -6.73 0.38
CA ASP A 34 -10.71 -7.16 -0.21
C ASP A 34 -9.84 -5.96 -0.63
N ALA A 35 -10.46 -4.88 -1.12
CA ALA A 35 -9.75 -3.63 -1.46
C ALA A 35 -9.10 -2.99 -0.23
N HIS A 36 -9.82 -2.91 0.91
CA HIS A 36 -9.27 -2.38 2.16
C HIS A 36 -8.08 -3.20 2.67
N LEU A 37 -8.15 -4.52 2.56
CA LEU A 37 -7.04 -5.41 2.97
C LEU A 37 -5.81 -5.22 2.08
N VAL A 38 -6.01 -5.08 0.77
CA VAL A 38 -4.92 -4.84 -0.18
C VAL A 38 -4.29 -3.45 0.02
N ASP A 39 -5.10 -2.41 0.26
CA ASP A 39 -4.60 -1.08 0.59
C ASP A 39 -3.79 -1.08 1.90
N ALA A 40 -4.30 -1.74 2.94
CA ALA A 40 -3.60 -1.87 4.22
C ALA A 40 -2.24 -2.57 4.07
N ALA A 41 -2.19 -3.67 3.32
CA ALA A 41 -0.95 -4.41 3.05
C ALA A 41 0.04 -3.56 2.24
N ARG A 42 -0.43 -2.83 1.22
CA ARG A 42 0.40 -1.92 0.43
C ARG A 42 1.02 -0.84 1.30
N LEU A 43 0.25 -0.21 2.18
CA LEU A 43 0.74 0.84 3.07
C LEU A 43 1.72 0.27 4.10
N LEU A 44 1.48 -0.93 4.63
CA LEU A 44 2.42 -1.62 5.53
C LEU A 44 3.77 -1.91 4.87
N MET A 45 3.79 -2.19 3.56
CA MET A 45 5.03 -2.34 2.81
C MET A 45 5.72 -1.01 2.60
N ARG A 46 4.97 0.03 2.20
CA ARG A 46 5.49 1.38 1.91
C ARG A 46 6.18 2.00 3.12
N TYR A 47 5.57 1.93 4.29
CA TYR A 47 6.10 2.54 5.51
C TYR A 47 7.01 1.60 6.32
N SER A 48 7.28 0.38 5.85
CA SER A 48 8.12 -0.59 6.55
C SER A 48 9.54 -0.06 6.73
N GLY A 49 9.92 0.30 7.96
CA GLY A 49 11.25 0.82 8.28
C GLY A 49 11.48 2.27 7.82
N PHE A 50 10.41 2.99 7.44
CA PHE A 50 10.52 4.39 7.06
C PHE A 50 10.80 5.26 8.31
N PRO A 51 11.81 6.16 8.30
CA PRO A 51 12.18 6.97 9.45
C PRO A 51 11.27 8.21 9.60
N GLY A 52 9.98 7.98 9.85
CA GLY A 52 8.96 9.03 10.01
C GLY A 52 7.54 8.49 9.85
N ALA A 53 6.55 9.39 9.79
CA ALA A 53 5.13 9.04 9.70
C ALA A 53 4.64 8.09 10.83
N ASP A 54 5.20 8.22 12.03
CA ASP A 54 4.93 7.29 13.15
C ASP A 54 3.45 7.22 13.50
N GLU A 55 2.74 8.34 13.43
CA GLU A 55 1.30 8.38 13.67
C GLU A 55 0.52 7.58 12.63
N LEU A 56 0.88 7.71 11.34
CA LEU A 56 0.23 6.98 10.26
C LEU A 56 0.46 5.48 10.42
N GLN A 57 1.69 5.09 10.75
CA GLN A 57 2.03 3.69 11.03
C GLN A 57 1.24 3.12 12.21
N ARG A 58 1.09 3.88 13.30
CA ARG A 58 0.29 3.44 14.47
C ARG A 58 -1.20 3.28 14.12
N ASP A 59 -1.75 4.22 13.38
CA ASP A 59 -3.16 4.19 12.98
C ASP A 59 -3.46 3.05 11.99
N LEU A 60 -2.56 2.82 11.04
CA LEU A 60 -2.63 1.67 10.15
C LEU A 60 -2.59 0.34 10.93
N ALA A 61 -1.68 0.20 11.89
CA ALA A 61 -1.61 -0.98 12.74
C ALA A 61 -2.89 -1.15 13.58
N LYS A 62 -3.49 -0.04 14.05
CA LYS A 62 -4.75 -0.05 14.78
C LYS A 62 -5.91 -0.53 13.92
N ALA A 63 -6.05 -0.04 12.68
CA ALA A 63 -7.09 -0.50 11.74
C ALA A 63 -7.03 -2.02 11.54
N ILE A 64 -5.84 -2.55 11.25
CA ILE A 64 -5.62 -3.99 11.03
C ILE A 64 -5.99 -4.81 12.27
N LYS A 65 -5.59 -4.33 13.46
CA LYS A 65 -5.94 -4.97 14.73
C LYS A 65 -7.44 -4.95 15.03
N LEU A 66 -8.14 -3.87 14.69
CA LEU A 66 -9.60 -3.76 14.86
C LEU A 66 -10.36 -4.80 14.03
N TRP A 67 -9.81 -5.17 12.87
CA TRP A 67 -10.35 -6.24 12.03
C TRP A 67 -9.93 -7.65 12.47
N GLY A 68 -9.12 -7.78 13.53
CA GLY A 68 -8.68 -9.06 14.07
C GLY A 68 -7.56 -9.73 13.28
N PHE A 69 -6.81 -8.99 12.46
CA PHE A 69 -5.69 -9.54 11.71
C PHE A 69 -4.34 -9.25 12.38
N SER A 70 -3.43 -10.22 12.33
CA SER A 70 -2.00 -10.00 12.35
C SER A 70 -1.47 -9.61 10.97
N ARG A 71 -0.22 -9.13 10.90
CA ARG A 71 0.45 -8.86 9.62
C ARG A 71 0.55 -10.11 8.74
N ASP A 72 0.82 -11.28 9.35
CA ASP A 72 0.97 -12.53 8.60
C ASP A 72 -0.36 -13.03 8.05
N GLU A 73 -1.44 -12.97 8.84
CA GLU A 73 -2.79 -13.31 8.38
C GLU A 73 -3.26 -12.36 7.27
N LEU A 74 -3.00 -11.05 7.41
CA LEU A 74 -3.28 -10.07 6.36
C LEU A 74 -2.54 -10.42 5.06
N ASN A 75 -1.26 -10.81 5.16
CA ASN A 75 -0.47 -11.23 4.00
C ASN A 75 -0.99 -12.51 3.35
N VAL A 76 -1.39 -13.51 4.15
CA VAL A 76 -2.04 -14.73 3.64
C VAL A 76 -3.32 -14.37 2.89
N ARG A 77 -4.17 -13.56 3.52
CA ARG A 77 -5.44 -13.13 2.93
C ARG A 77 -5.25 -12.34 1.64
N CYS A 78 -4.26 -11.45 1.59
CA CYS A 78 -3.91 -10.74 0.36
C CYS A 78 -3.47 -11.71 -0.75
N ARG A 79 -2.67 -12.73 -0.46
CA ARG A 79 -2.29 -13.72 -1.48
C ARG A 79 -3.51 -14.45 -2.06
N GLU A 80 -4.48 -14.80 -1.23
CA GLU A 80 -5.74 -15.41 -1.69
C GLU A 80 -6.53 -14.47 -2.59
N ILE A 81 -6.64 -13.19 -2.22
CA ILE A 81 -7.31 -12.15 -3.02
C ILE A 81 -6.64 -12.00 -4.40
N TRP A 82 -5.30 -11.97 -4.44
CA TRP A 82 -4.59 -11.87 -5.71
C TRP A 82 -4.73 -13.14 -6.57
N ALA A 83 -4.79 -14.31 -5.93
CA ALA A 83 -5.01 -15.60 -6.60
C ALA A 83 -6.44 -15.73 -7.17
N SER A 84 -7.43 -15.04 -6.60
CA SER A 84 -8.81 -15.02 -7.12
C SER A 84 -8.99 -14.13 -8.37
N GLY A 85 -7.96 -13.37 -8.74
CA GLY A 85 -7.96 -12.50 -9.93
C GLY A 85 -8.17 -11.01 -9.62
N TYR A 86 -8.36 -10.63 -8.36
CA TYR A 86 -8.48 -9.22 -7.98
C TYR A 86 -7.21 -8.43 -8.35
N ARG A 87 -7.38 -7.24 -8.93
CA ARG A 87 -6.31 -6.27 -9.13
C ARG A 87 -6.81 -4.87 -8.79
N PRO A 88 -6.07 -4.10 -7.97
CA PRO A 88 -6.41 -2.72 -7.71
C PRO A 88 -6.51 -1.90 -9.00
N GLY A 89 -7.55 -1.08 -9.12
CA GLY A 89 -7.74 -0.17 -10.25
C GLY A 89 -8.30 -0.79 -11.54
N GLN A 90 -8.54 -2.11 -11.59
CA GLN A 90 -9.18 -2.75 -12.74
C GLN A 90 -10.72 -2.69 -12.73
N ASP A 91 -11.35 -2.22 -11.64
CA ASP A 91 -12.82 -2.05 -11.55
C ASP A 91 -13.35 -0.87 -12.39
N ALA A 92 -12.48 -0.08 -13.01
CA ALA A 92 -12.83 1.02 -13.91
C ALA A 92 -12.40 0.71 -15.36
N ALA A 93 -13.08 -0.26 -15.96
CA ALA A 93 -12.92 -0.70 -17.35
C ALA A 93 -11.56 -1.33 -17.68
N VAL A 94 -11.59 -2.51 -18.29
CA VAL A 94 -10.82 -2.88 -19.49
C VAL A 94 -11.11 -4.37 -19.71
N GLU A 95 -11.88 -4.62 -20.78
CA GLU A 95 -11.86 -5.86 -21.55
C GLU A 95 -10.43 -6.39 -21.62
N THR A 96 -10.22 -7.70 -21.72
CA THR A 96 -8.95 -8.32 -22.11
C THR A 96 -8.44 -7.75 -23.45
N GLN A 97 -7.94 -6.51 -23.45
CA GLN A 97 -7.22 -5.90 -24.54
C GLN A 97 -5.85 -6.50 -24.47
N ALA A 98 -5.65 -7.47 -25.37
CA ALA A 98 -4.36 -7.99 -25.74
C ALA A 98 -3.36 -6.82 -25.79
N VAL A 99 -2.37 -6.88 -24.92
CA VAL A 99 -1.21 -5.99 -24.99
C VAL A 99 -0.51 -6.31 -26.32
N GLY A 100 -0.89 -5.60 -27.37
CA GLY A 100 -0.19 -5.59 -28.63
C GLY A 100 1.22 -5.07 -28.36
N SER A 101 2.23 -5.90 -28.58
CA SER A 101 3.63 -5.52 -28.46
C SER A 101 3.99 -4.52 -29.56
N GLY A 102 3.57 -3.26 -29.38
CA GLY A 102 3.96 -2.13 -30.21
C GLY A 102 5.35 -1.65 -29.84
N PHE A 103 6.35 -2.51 -30.05
CA PHE A 103 7.74 -2.11 -30.13
C PHE A 103 8.21 -2.36 -31.56
N ASP A 104 7.86 -1.44 -32.45
CA ASP A 104 8.49 -1.34 -33.77
C ASP A 104 9.19 0.01 -33.82
N ALA A 105 10.48 0.00 -33.51
CA ALA A 105 11.36 1.14 -33.75
C ALA A 105 11.88 1.01 -35.19
N SER A 106 11.05 1.39 -36.15
CA SER A 106 11.52 1.64 -37.52
C SER A 106 12.31 2.96 -37.52
N ASP A 107 13.61 2.86 -37.28
CA ASP A 107 14.56 3.91 -37.62
C ASP A 107 14.61 3.98 -39.16
N SER A 108 14.08 5.06 -39.73
CA SER A 108 14.21 5.37 -41.15
C SER A 108 15.04 6.65 -41.25
N GLU A 109 16.35 6.47 -41.28
CA GLU A 109 17.32 7.51 -41.61
C GLU A 109 17.18 7.86 -43.11
N THR A 110 16.97 9.14 -43.43
CA THR A 110 17.12 9.73 -44.77
C THR A 110 17.91 11.00 -44.69
#